data_AF-A0A0F9EI33-F1
#
_entry.id   AF-A0A0F9EI33-F1
#
_cell.length_a   1.000
_cell.length_b   1.000
_cell.length_c   1.000
_cell.angle_alpha   90.00
_cell.angle_beta   90.00
_cell.angle_gamma   90.00
#
_symmetry.space_group_name_H-M   'P 1'
#
loop_
_entity.id
_entity.type
_entity.pdbx_description
1 polymer ?
#
loop_
_entity_poly.entity_id
_entity_poly.type
_entity_poly.pdbx_seq_one_letter_code
_entity_poly.pdbx_strand_id
1 'polypeptide(L)'
;PAVPKKSTLPITTYIRLGEGKAVATDLETLVIADLPEAEEPMLLPFASIADTLKYVPGNGTLKIEVQNKKVSLAWDGGTASYPTESVQGFPVLPEMPTTAEGSMTASWPTPTGSG
;
A
#
# COMPACT_ATOMS: atom_id res chain seq x y z
N PRO A 1 9.91 -9.12 -2.51
CA PRO A 1 8.61 -8.40 -2.53
C PRO A 1 8.76 -7.16 -1.68
N ALA A 2 8.27 -5.99 -2.11
CA ALA A 2 8.56 -4.72 -1.45
C ALA A 2 8.02 -4.58 -0.02
N VAL A 3 7.12 -5.47 0.42
CA VAL A 3 6.79 -5.63 1.84
C VAL A 3 7.27 -7.00 2.31
N PRO A 4 8.27 -7.07 3.21
CA PRO A 4 8.76 -8.33 3.75
C PRO A 4 7.77 -8.92 4.77
N LYS A 5 7.63 -10.24 4.79
CA LYS A 5 6.77 -10.96 5.77
C LYS A 5 7.37 -10.97 7.18
N LYS A 6 8.70 -10.95 7.27
CA LYS A 6 9.50 -10.85 8.49
C LYS A 6 10.67 -9.93 8.19
N SER A 7 10.97 -9.01 9.11
CA SER A 7 12.03 -8.02 8.93
C SER A 7 12.78 -7.83 10.23
N THR A 8 14.09 -7.59 10.13
CA THR A 8 14.92 -7.09 11.23
C THR A 8 14.58 -5.64 11.59
N LEU A 9 13.97 -4.91 10.66
CA LEU A 9 13.42 -3.58 10.82
C LEU A 9 11.89 -3.65 10.71
N PRO A 10 11.14 -3.79 11.82
CA PRO A 10 9.70 -4.08 11.77
C PRO A 10 8.85 -3.05 11.00
N ILE A 11 9.29 -1.79 10.93
CA ILE A 11 8.56 -0.72 10.24
C ILE A 11 8.43 -0.96 8.73
N THR A 12 9.31 -1.76 8.12
CA THR A 12 9.22 -2.11 6.68
C THR A 12 8.09 -3.10 6.38
N THR A 13 7.49 -3.72 7.41
CA THR A 13 6.30 -4.57 7.25
C THR A 13 5.00 -3.77 7.09
N TYR A 14 5.09 -2.43 7.13
CA TYR A 14 3.99 -1.49 6.94
C TYR A 14 4.03 -0.88 5.53
N ILE A 15 2.88 -0.37 5.09
CA ILE A 15 2.76 0.54 3.94
C ILE A 15 2.57 1.96 4.47
N ARG A 16 3.28 2.93 3.90
CA ARG A 16 3.02 4.35 4.14
C ARG A 16 2.01 4.87 3.14
N LEU A 17 0.92 5.46 3.63
CA LEU A 17 0.05 6.33 2.84
C LEU A 17 0.37 7.79 3.15
N GLY A 18 0.11 8.68 2.20
CA GLY A 18 0.24 10.12 2.33
C GLY A 18 0.77 10.76 1.06
N GLU A 19 0.64 12.08 0.94
CA GLU A 19 1.15 12.85 -0.22
C GLU A 19 0.62 12.34 -1.58
N GLY A 20 -0.61 11.80 -1.58
CA GLY A 20 -1.25 11.23 -2.77
C GLY A 20 -0.63 9.89 -3.21
N LYS A 21 0.06 9.18 -2.31
CA LYS A 21 0.82 7.96 -2.63
C LYS A 21 0.65 6.86 -1.59
N ALA A 22 0.82 5.63 -2.06
CA ALA A 22 1.08 4.46 -1.24
C ALA A 22 2.50 3.96 -1.50
N VAL A 23 3.28 3.79 -0.45
CA VAL A 23 4.71 3.48 -0.50
C VAL A 23 5.01 2.24 0.32
N ALA A 24 5.74 1.30 -0.28
CA ALA A 24 6.27 0.10 0.36
C ALA A 24 7.74 -0.09 0.02
N THR A 25 8.55 -0.52 0.99
CA THR A 25 9.97 -0.81 0.75
C THR A 25 10.53 -1.86 1.69
N ASP A 26 11.43 -2.70 1.17
CA ASP A 26 12.30 -3.59 1.94
C ASP A 26 13.74 -3.05 2.04
N LEU A 27 13.93 -1.76 1.75
CA LEU A 27 15.20 -1.00 1.62
C LEU A 27 16.00 -1.26 0.34
N GLU A 28 15.75 -2.36 -0.35
CA GLU A 28 16.40 -2.69 -1.63
C GLU A 28 15.47 -2.41 -2.82
N THR A 29 14.18 -2.66 -2.61
CA THR A 29 13.10 -2.45 -3.56
C THR A 29 12.15 -1.40 -3.02
N LEU A 30 11.70 -0.53 -3.90
CA LEU A 30 10.70 0.50 -3.61
C LEU A 30 9.53 0.35 -4.58
N VAL A 31 8.32 0.30 -4.03
CA VAL A 31 7.08 0.34 -4.80
C VAL A 31 6.30 1.58 -4.38
N ILE A 32 5.94 2.38 -5.36
CA ILE A 32 5.13 3.59 -5.20
C ILE A 32 3.92 3.41 -6.11
N ALA A 33 2.73 3.55 -5.54
CA ALA A 33 1.49 3.64 -6.28
C ALA A 33 0.85 5.01 -6.03
N ASP A 34 0.30 5.61 -7.08
CA ASP A 34 -0.49 6.83 -6.91
C ASP A 34 -1.82 6.47 -6.24
N LEU A 35 -2.14 7.22 -5.19
CA LEU A 35 -3.36 7.11 -4.42
C LEU A 35 -3.79 8.53 -4.00
N PRO A 36 -4.43 9.29 -4.90
CA PRO A 36 -4.73 10.71 -4.69
C PRO A 36 -5.53 10.99 -3.40
N GLU A 37 -6.33 10.03 -2.95
CA GLU A 37 -7.16 10.12 -1.75
C GLU A 37 -6.33 10.06 -0.44
N ALA A 38 -5.08 9.62 -0.52
CA ALA A 38 -4.17 9.53 0.62
C ALA A 38 -3.43 10.86 0.86
N GLU A 39 -4.15 11.85 1.40
CA GLU A 39 -3.55 13.15 1.73
C GLU A 39 -2.73 13.08 3.02
N GLU A 40 -3.34 12.57 4.09
CA GLU A 40 -2.73 12.54 5.42
C GLU A 40 -1.76 11.36 5.59
N PRO A 41 -0.57 11.58 6.18
CA PRO A 41 0.42 10.54 6.36
C PRO A 41 -0.02 9.52 7.41
N MET A 42 -0.01 8.23 7.04
CA MET A 42 -0.31 7.12 7.96
C MET A 42 0.44 5.84 7.62
N LEU A 43 0.63 4.98 8.62
CA LEU A 43 1.17 3.63 8.43
C LEU A 43 0.10 2.57 8.54
N LEU A 44 0.15 1.62 7.62
CA LEU A 44 -0.81 0.54 7.47
C LEU A 44 -0.11 -0.82 7.67
N PRO A 45 -0.47 -1.63 8.68
CA PRO A 45 0.12 -2.96 8.86
C PRO A 45 -0.31 -3.89 7.73
N PHE A 46 0.58 -4.10 6.76
CA PHE A 46 0.23 -4.70 5.48
C PHE A 46 -0.38 -6.09 5.62
N ALA A 47 0.26 -6.98 6.39
CA ALA A 47 -0.19 -8.37 6.50
C ALA A 47 -1.61 -8.47 7.08
N SER A 48 -1.91 -7.67 8.11
CA SER A 48 -3.23 -7.65 8.75
C SER A 48 -4.29 -7.11 7.80
N ILE A 49 -4.02 -5.97 7.15
CA ILE A 49 -4.98 -5.35 6.23
C ILE A 49 -5.20 -6.20 4.98
N ALA A 50 -4.13 -6.73 4.38
CA ALA A 50 -4.24 -7.60 3.21
C ALA A 50 -5.08 -8.86 3.51
N ASP A 51 -5.07 -9.35 4.75
CA ASP A 51 -5.94 -10.44 5.16
C ASP A 51 -7.40 -9.99 5.27
N THR A 52 -7.67 -8.82 5.88
CA THR A 52 -9.02 -8.22 5.94
C THR A 52 -9.61 -8.00 4.56
N LEU A 53 -8.81 -7.45 3.63
CA LEU A 53 -9.26 -7.07 2.29
C LEU A 53 -9.76 -8.27 1.46
N LYS A 54 -9.38 -9.50 1.79
CA LYS A 54 -9.93 -10.72 1.16
C LYS A 54 -11.44 -10.87 1.39
N TYR A 55 -11.96 -10.25 2.44
CA TYR A 55 -13.37 -10.32 2.84
C TYR A 55 -14.13 -9.04 2.53
N VAL A 56 -13.45 -7.97 2.13
CA VAL A 56 -14.07 -6.70 1.75
C VAL A 56 -14.56 -6.81 0.31
N PRO A 57 -15.84 -6.52 0.01
CA PRO A 57 -16.33 -6.49 -1.37
C PRO A 57 -15.53 -5.48 -2.21
N GLY A 58 -14.98 -5.93 -3.35
CA GLY A 58 -14.09 -5.12 -4.18
C GLY A 58 -14.75 -3.93 -4.90
N ASN A 59 -16.08 -3.81 -4.83
CA ASN A 59 -16.86 -2.70 -5.39
C ASN A 59 -17.32 -1.69 -4.32
N GLY A 60 -16.96 -1.89 -3.06
CA GLY A 60 -17.32 -1.00 -1.95
C GLY A 60 -16.30 0.10 -1.72
N THR A 61 -16.70 1.11 -0.95
CA THR A 61 -15.76 2.12 -0.43
C THR A 61 -15.19 1.63 0.91
N LEU A 62 -13.87 1.68 1.05
CA LEU A 62 -13.17 1.41 2.30
C LEU A 62 -12.73 2.72 2.92
N LYS A 63 -13.23 3.03 4.10
CA LYS A 63 -12.77 4.17 4.90
C LYS A 63 -11.61 3.75 5.78
N ILE A 64 -10.53 4.53 5.77
CA ILE A 64 -9.34 4.31 6.59
C ILE A 64 -9.12 5.54 7.47
N GLU A 65 -9.01 5.34 8.78
CA GLU A 65 -8.73 6.42 9.73
C GLU A 65 -7.64 6.00 10.71
N VAL A 66 -6.83 6.96 11.16
CA VAL A 66 -5.83 6.73 12.22
C VAL A 66 -6.13 7.59 13.44
N GLN A 67 -6.31 6.95 14.58
CA GLN A 67 -6.49 7.61 15.87
C GLN A 67 -5.82 6.79 16.98
N ASN A 68 -5.19 7.45 17.95
CA ASN A 68 -4.63 6.80 19.14
C ASN A 68 -3.72 5.59 18.84
N LYS A 69 -2.83 5.71 17.83
CA LYS A 69 -1.94 4.63 17.36
C LYS A 69 -2.70 3.37 16.87
N LYS A 70 -3.90 3.55 16.35
CA LYS A 70 -4.67 2.50 15.69
C LYS A 70 -5.15 2.96 14.32
N VAL A 71 -5.04 2.06 13.36
CA VAL A 71 -5.73 2.16 12.07
C VAL A 71 -7.10 1.51 12.24
N SER A 72 -8.14 2.19 11.79
CA SER A 72 -9.50 1.68 11.70
C SER A 72 -9.92 1.61 10.24
N LEU A 73 -10.45 0.46 9.84
CA LEU A 73 -11.05 0.18 8.55
C LEU A 73 -12.56 0.09 8.73
N ALA A 74 -13.33 0.73 7.87
CA ALA A 74 -14.79 0.61 7.84
C ALA A 74 -15.29 0.44 6.41
N TRP A 75 -16.20 -0.51 6.22
CA TRP A 75 -16.90 -0.79 4.97
C TRP A 75 -18.34 -1.22 5.28
N ASP A 76 -19.20 -1.32 4.27
CA ASP A 76 -20.64 -1.62 4.46
C ASP A 76 -20.92 -2.92 5.21
N GLY A 77 -19.98 -3.85 5.23
CA GLY A 77 -20.10 -5.16 5.88
C GLY A 77 -19.40 -5.28 7.23
N GLY A 78 -18.73 -4.23 7.72
CA GLY A 78 -18.04 -4.30 9.01
C GLY A 78 -16.93 -3.29 9.23
N THR A 79 -16.25 -3.48 10.36
CA THR A 79 -15.12 -2.65 10.78
C THR A 79 -13.99 -3.54 11.27
N ALA A 80 -12.75 -3.13 11.07
CA ALA A 80 -11.57 -3.76 11.64
C ALA A 80 -10.64 -2.70 12.22
N SER A 81 -9.86 -3.05 13.24
CA SER A 81 -8.88 -2.12 13.81
C SER A 81 -7.59 -2.84 14.16
N TYR A 82 -6.47 -2.18 13.86
CA TYR A 82 -5.13 -2.72 14.03
C TYR A 82 -4.23 -1.70 14.70
N PRO A 83 -3.25 -2.12 15.53
CA PRO A 83 -2.22 -1.22 16.01
C PRO A 83 -1.42 -0.66 14.82
N THR A 84 -0.96 0.57 14.96
CA THR A 84 -0.05 1.20 14.00
C THR A 84 1.07 1.95 14.70
N GLU A 85 2.10 2.27 13.93
CA GLU A 85 3.30 2.97 14.37
C GLU A 85 3.32 4.42 13.86
N SER A 86 4.26 5.21 14.40
CA SER A 86 4.50 6.57 13.90
C SER A 86 5.12 6.55 12.51
N VAL A 87 4.59 7.38 11.60
CA VAL A 87 5.13 7.57 10.24
C VAL A 87 6.59 8.03 10.25
N GLN A 88 7.03 8.73 11.30
CA GLN A 88 8.41 9.21 11.45
C GLN A 88 9.45 8.08 11.48
N GLY A 89 9.04 6.86 11.84
CA GLY A 89 9.93 5.69 11.82
C GLY A 89 10.08 5.07 10.43
N PHE A 90 9.24 5.43 9.47
CA PHE A 90 9.29 4.89 8.12
C PHE A 90 10.47 5.49 7.35
N PRO A 91 11.23 4.68 6.58
CA PRO A 91 12.41 5.18 5.88
C PRO A 91 12.07 6.31 4.90
N VAL A 92 12.94 7.31 4.88
CA VAL A 92 12.90 8.37 3.86
C VAL A 92 13.34 7.76 2.53
N LEU A 93 12.56 8.00 1.48
CA LEU A 93 12.87 7.48 0.16
C LEU A 93 14.04 8.26 -0.45
N PRO A 94 15.02 7.57 -1.06
CA PRO A 94 16.08 8.25 -1.80
C PRO A 94 15.52 8.87 -3.08
N GLU A 95 16.06 10.03 -3.46
CA GLU A 95 15.83 10.58 -4.81
C GLU A 95 16.51 9.67 -5.83
N MET A 96 15.77 9.26 -6.87
CA MET A 96 16.32 8.48 -7.98
C MET A 96 16.41 9.35 -9.22
N PRO A 97 17.56 9.97 -9.51
CA PRO A 97 17.74 10.76 -10.71
C PRO A 97 17.70 9.86 -11.94
N THR A 98 16.83 10.19 -12.90
CA THR A 98 16.70 9.41 -14.13
C THR A 98 17.82 9.77 -15.11
N THR A 99 18.63 8.78 -15.51
CA THR A 99 19.69 8.96 -16.52
C THR A 99 19.29 8.45 -17.90
N ALA A 100 18.28 7.58 -17.98
CA ALA A 100 17.71 7.09 -19.24
C ALA A 100 16.23 6.69 -19.03
N GLU A 101 15.39 7.01 -20.01
CA GLU A 101 13.96 6.69 -20.02
C GLU A 101 13.60 5.93 -21.30
N GLY A 102 12.70 4.96 -21.20
CA GLY A 102 12.20 4.19 -22.34
C GLY A 102 10.81 3.65 -22.06
N SER A 103 9.93 3.73 -23.05
CA SER A 103 8.54 3.24 -22.97
C SER A 103 8.38 1.90 -23.67
N MET A 104 7.75 0.92 -23.02
CA MET A 104 7.37 -0.35 -23.61
C MET A 104 5.85 -0.42 -23.74
N THR A 105 5.34 -0.75 -24.94
CA THR A 105 3.90 -1.03 -25.14
C THR A 105 3.69 -2.53 -25.05
N ALA A 106 2.94 -2.99 -24.04
CA ALA A 106 2.52 -4.38 -23.95
C ALA A 106 1.27 -4.60 -24.83
N SER A 107 1.41 -5.35 -25.93
CA SER A 107 0.27 -5.82 -26.72
C SER A 107 -0.22 -7.16 -26.17
N TRP A 108 -1.34 -7.16 -25.44
CA TRP A 108 -1.99 -8.39 -24.99
C TRP A 108 -2.71 -9.07 -26.16
N PRO A 109 -2.53 -10.39 -26.40
CA PRO A 109 -3.31 -11.10 -27.41
C PRO A 109 -4.76 -11.22 -26.95
N THR A 110 -5.70 -10.70 -27.75
CA THR A 110 -7.13 -10.86 -27.53
C THR A 110 -7.50 -12.35 -27.63
N PRO A 111 -8.24 -12.95 -26.68
CA PRO A 111 -8.73 -14.31 -26.83
C PRO A 111 -9.73 -14.34 -27.99
N THR A 112 -9.39 -15.00 -29.09
CA THR A 112 -10.35 -15.32 -30.15
C THR A 112 -11.30 -16.39 -29.62
N GLY A 113 -12.51 -16.00 -29.25
CA GLY A 113 -13.60 -16.94 -29.03
C GLY A 113 -13.99 -17.58 -30.37
N SER A 114 -13.74 -18.88 -30.52
CA SER A 114 -14.39 -19.71 -31.53
C SER A 114 -15.71 -20.21 -30.93
N GLY A 115 -16.82 -19.83 -31.56
CA GLY A 115 -18.16 -20.36 -31.28
C GLY A 115 -18.40 -21.74 -31.87
#